data_AF-A0A918AUW6-F1
#
_entry.id   AF-A0A918AUW6-F1
#
_cell.length_a   1.000
_cell.length_b   1.000
_cell.length_c   1.000
_cell.angle_alpha   90.00
_cell.angle_beta   90.00
_cell.angle_gamma   90.00
#
_symmetry.space_group_name_H-M   'P 1'
#
loop_
_entity.id
_entity.type
_entity.pdbx_description
1 polymer ?
#
loop_
_entity_poly.entity_id
_entity_poly.type
_entity_poly.pdbx_seq_one_letter_code
_entity_poly.pdbx_strand_id
1 'polypeptide(L)'
;MVEWQDRPLDPLCPVVFIDAIHVKVRDSQVANRPIYVAMAVTCEGQRDILGIWTGDGGEGAKYWLHVLTELRNRGVGDVLMVVCDGLTGLPDAVTTVWPRTIVQTCIVHLLRNSFRYAGRQHWDAIAKALKLVYTAPTEAAAKERFAEFLDSWGARYPAIVRLWDNAWASVRAVPGLRRRDPAGDLLDQRHRERQRPHPPRGQGPRPLP
;
A
#
# COMPACT_ATOMS: atom_id res chain seq x y z
N MET A 1 -16.55 3.99 -19.21
CA MET A 1 -15.51 4.36 -18.20
C MET A 1 -16.16 5.01 -17.00
N VAL A 2 -16.97 6.05 -17.19
CA VAL A 2 -17.81 6.67 -16.14
C VAL A 2 -18.72 5.63 -15.46
N GLU A 3 -19.42 4.81 -16.24
CA GLU A 3 -20.27 3.73 -15.70
C GLU A 3 -19.56 2.77 -14.73
N TRP A 4 -18.29 2.42 -15.00
CA TRP A 4 -17.53 1.56 -14.10
C TRP A 4 -17.06 2.32 -12.86
N GLN A 5 -16.68 3.60 -13.02
CA GLN A 5 -16.28 4.44 -11.89
C GLN A 5 -17.45 4.77 -10.97
N ASP A 6 -18.68 4.85 -11.47
CA ASP A 6 -19.88 5.16 -10.68
C ASP A 6 -20.67 3.92 -10.26
N ARG A 7 -20.16 2.71 -10.56
CA ARG A 7 -20.89 1.48 -10.26
C ARG A 7 -21.15 1.35 -8.75
N PRO A 8 -22.29 0.76 -8.35
CA PRO A 8 -22.54 0.37 -6.98
C PRO A 8 -21.45 -0.58 -6.47
N LEU A 9 -21.07 -0.41 -5.21
CA LEU A 9 -20.07 -1.20 -4.51
C LEU A 9 -20.68 -2.01 -3.37
N ASP A 10 -20.00 -3.08 -2.98
CA ASP A 10 -20.44 -3.93 -1.87
C ASP A 10 -20.51 -3.12 -0.56
N PRO A 11 -21.54 -3.37 0.27
CA PRO A 11 -21.74 -2.61 1.50
C PRO A 11 -20.70 -2.88 2.59
N LEU A 12 -19.97 -4.00 2.48
CA LEU A 12 -18.94 -4.40 3.43
C LEU A 12 -17.67 -4.81 2.68
N CYS A 13 -16.58 -4.10 2.95
CA CYS A 13 -15.25 -4.47 2.47
C CYS A 13 -14.37 -4.86 3.67
N PRO A 14 -14.09 -6.16 3.89
CA PRO A 14 -13.21 -6.60 4.97
C PRO A 14 -11.86 -5.87 5.00
N VAL A 15 -11.19 -5.73 3.86
CA VAL A 15 -9.91 -5.03 3.76
C VAL A 15 -9.89 -4.17 2.51
N VAL A 16 -9.47 -2.92 2.61
CA VAL A 16 -9.21 -2.03 1.47
C VAL A 16 -7.74 -1.62 1.47
N PHE A 17 -7.07 -1.82 0.35
CA PHE A 17 -5.72 -1.35 0.10
C PHE A 17 -5.77 -0.04 -0.67
N ILE A 18 -5.02 0.96 -0.20
CA ILE A 18 -4.84 2.24 -0.89
C ILE A 18 -3.36 2.40 -1.22
N ASP A 19 -3.05 2.52 -2.50
CA ASP A 19 -1.69 2.69 -3.00
C ASP A 19 -1.63 3.80 -4.07
N ALA A 20 -0.43 4.32 -4.32
CA ALA A 20 -0.15 5.35 -5.30
C ALA A 20 0.97 4.91 -6.25
N ILE A 21 0.72 5.04 -7.56
CA ILE A 21 1.75 4.85 -8.59
C ILE A 21 2.02 6.19 -9.26
N HIS A 22 3.28 6.58 -9.31
CA HIS A 22 3.68 7.81 -9.99
C HIS A 22 3.89 7.55 -11.48
N VAL A 23 3.09 8.19 -12.32
CA VAL A 23 3.12 8.04 -13.77
C VAL A 23 3.45 9.38 -14.43
N LYS A 24 4.29 9.34 -15.46
CA LYS A 24 4.55 10.52 -16.30
C LYS A 24 3.36 10.78 -17.21
N VAL A 25 2.60 11.83 -16.92
CA VAL A 25 1.46 12.26 -17.71
C VAL A 25 1.86 13.50 -18.52
N ARG A 26 1.44 13.54 -19.79
CA ARG A 26 1.61 14.71 -20.66
C ARG A 26 0.29 15.45 -20.74
N ASP A 27 0.26 16.65 -20.19
CA ASP A 27 -0.88 17.56 -20.23
C ASP A 27 -0.33 18.97 -20.42
N SER A 28 -0.14 19.36 -21.68
CA SER A 28 0.72 20.45 -22.18
C SER A 28 2.23 20.29 -21.88
N GLN A 29 2.59 20.00 -20.63
CA GLN A 29 3.93 19.67 -20.16
C GLN A 29 3.96 18.24 -19.60
N VAL A 30 5.15 17.63 -19.55
CA VAL A 30 5.31 16.31 -18.91
C VAL A 30 5.52 16.52 -17.42
N ALA A 31 4.60 16.03 -16.61
CA ALA A 31 4.68 16.04 -15.16
C ALA A 31 4.54 14.62 -14.61
N ASN A 32 5.17 14.37 -13.46
CA ASN A 32 4.94 13.14 -12.73
C ASN A 32 3.68 13.32 -11.88
N ARG A 33 2.65 12.52 -12.10
CA ARG A 33 1.39 12.58 -11.35
C ARG A 33 1.15 11.27 -10.62
N PRO A 34 0.78 11.31 -9.32
CA PRO A 34 0.37 10.11 -8.61
C PRO A 34 -1.00 9.65 -9.11
N ILE A 35 -1.15 8.35 -9.31
CA ILE A 35 -2.41 7.67 -9.58
C ILE A 35 -2.73 6.80 -8.37
N TYR A 36 -3.80 7.14 -7.66
CA TYR A 36 -4.25 6.38 -6.50
C TYR A 36 -5.20 5.28 -6.92
N VAL A 37 -5.06 4.13 -6.28
CA VAL A 37 -5.92 2.97 -6.49
C VAL A 37 -6.44 2.50 -5.14
N ALA A 38 -7.75 2.32 -5.05
CA ALA A 38 -8.39 1.62 -3.93
C ALA A 38 -8.80 0.22 -4.38
N MET A 39 -8.30 -0.80 -3.72
CA MET A 39 -8.60 -2.20 -4.01
C MET A 39 -9.13 -2.89 -2.75
N ALA A 40 -10.35 -3.41 -2.80
CA ALA A 40 -10.94 -4.20 -1.75
C ALA A 40 -10.60 -5.69 -1.89
N VAL A 41 -10.64 -6.39 -0.75
CA VAL A 41 -10.88 -7.82 -0.69
C VAL A 41 -12.32 -8.02 -0.24
N THR A 42 -13.14 -8.69 -1.04
CA THR A 42 -14.57 -8.96 -0.74
C THR A 42 -14.71 -10.02 0.35
N CYS A 43 -15.93 -10.22 0.85
CA CYS A 43 -16.24 -11.27 1.83
C CYS A 43 -15.95 -12.69 1.31
N GLU A 44 -16.00 -12.87 -0.01
CA GLU A 44 -15.67 -14.11 -0.72
C GLU A 44 -14.16 -14.26 -0.99
N GLY A 45 -13.35 -13.30 -0.52
CA GLY A 45 -11.90 -13.29 -0.68
C GLY A 45 -11.44 -12.90 -2.09
N GLN A 46 -12.30 -12.31 -2.91
CA GLN A 46 -11.94 -11.82 -4.24
C GLN A 46 -11.35 -10.41 -4.15
N ARG A 47 -10.47 -10.06 -5.09
CA ARG A 47 -9.96 -8.69 -5.20
C ARG A 47 -10.85 -7.89 -6.13
N ASP A 48 -11.25 -6.71 -5.70
CA ASP A 48 -12.03 -5.78 -6.53
C ASP A 48 -11.41 -4.38 -6.50
N ILE A 49 -11.29 -3.75 -7.68
CA ILE A 49 -10.82 -2.37 -7.77
C ILE A 49 -12.03 -1.46 -7.60
N LEU A 50 -12.04 -0.72 -6.50
CA LEU A 50 -13.13 0.19 -6.14
C LEU A 50 -13.06 1.48 -6.96
N GLY A 51 -11.85 1.99 -7.20
CA GLY A 51 -11.66 3.22 -7.97
C GLY A 51 -10.21 3.53 -8.25
N ILE A 52 -10.02 4.48 -9.17
CA ILE A 52 -8.73 4.98 -9.62
C ILE A 52 -8.84 6.49 -9.78
N TRP A 53 -7.96 7.25 -9.12
CA TRP A 53 -7.97 8.70 -9.14
C TRP A 53 -6.62 9.25 -9.53
N THR A 54 -6.62 10.31 -10.34
CA THR A 54 -5.39 11.06 -10.64
C THR A 54 -5.23 12.14 -9.59
N GLY A 55 -4.08 12.15 -8.92
CA GLY A 55 -3.69 13.25 -8.04
C GLY A 55 -3.04 14.39 -8.81
N ASP A 56 -3.23 15.59 -8.31
CA ASP A 56 -2.58 16.83 -8.75
C ASP A 56 -1.32 17.16 -7.94
N GLY A 57 -0.95 16.30 -6.99
CA GLY A 57 0.17 16.50 -6.06
C GLY A 57 -0.26 16.97 -4.67
N GLY A 58 -1.56 17.24 -4.45
CA GLY A 58 -2.13 17.60 -3.15
C GLY A 58 -2.73 16.41 -2.39
N GLU A 59 -1.90 15.57 -1.76
CA GLU A 59 -2.31 14.43 -0.91
C GLU A 59 -2.84 14.85 0.48
N GLY A 60 -3.50 16.01 0.58
CA GLY A 60 -4.00 16.51 1.86
C GLY A 60 -5.21 15.74 2.36
N ALA A 61 -5.52 15.88 3.66
CA ALA A 61 -6.69 15.24 4.28
C ALA A 61 -8.01 15.50 3.53
N LYS A 62 -8.18 16.68 2.92
CA LYS A 62 -9.37 17.03 2.11
C LYS A 62 -9.53 16.15 0.87
N TYR A 63 -8.42 15.81 0.20
CA TYR A 63 -8.44 14.95 -0.98
C TYR A 63 -8.90 13.54 -0.61
N TRP A 64 -8.29 12.98 0.44
CA TRP A 64 -8.66 11.65 0.91
C TRP A 64 -10.09 11.59 1.42
N LEU A 65 -10.56 12.63 2.13
CA LEU A 65 -11.95 12.69 2.56
C LEU A 65 -12.91 12.67 1.37
N HIS A 66 -12.59 13.37 0.28
CA HIS A 66 -13.39 13.33 -0.95
C HIS A 66 -13.44 11.92 -1.56
N VAL A 67 -12.28 11.29 -1.78
CA VAL A 67 -12.17 9.93 -2.35
C VAL A 67 -12.95 8.91 -1.50
N LEU A 68 -12.77 8.94 -0.18
CA LEU A 68 -13.43 7.97 0.71
C LEU A 68 -14.93 8.22 0.83
N THR A 69 -15.37 9.49 0.78
CA THR A 69 -16.80 9.83 0.75
C THR A 69 -17.45 9.36 -0.55
N GLU A 70 -16.77 9.47 -1.68
CA GLU A 70 -17.25 8.91 -2.96
C GLU A 70 -17.47 7.39 -2.86
N LEU A 71 -16.48 6.65 -2.33
CA LEU A 71 -16.61 5.21 -2.11
C LEU A 71 -17.82 4.86 -1.21
N ARG A 72 -18.01 5.63 -0.13
CA ARG A 72 -19.17 5.48 0.75
C ARG A 72 -20.49 5.74 0.03
N ASN A 73 -20.56 6.80 -0.77
CA ASN A 73 -21.77 7.16 -1.54
C ASN A 73 -22.11 6.12 -2.61
N ARG A 74 -21.10 5.41 -3.13
CA ARG A 74 -21.28 4.30 -4.08
C ARG A 74 -21.72 2.99 -3.42
N GLY A 75 -21.73 2.91 -2.10
CA GLY A 75 -22.33 1.79 -1.37
C GLY A 75 -21.48 1.24 -0.24
N VAL A 76 -20.19 1.57 -0.15
CA VAL A 76 -19.29 1.02 0.89
C VAL A 76 -19.70 1.54 2.27
N GLY A 77 -20.52 0.77 2.97
CA GLY A 77 -21.09 1.11 4.26
C GLY A 77 -20.12 0.93 5.41
N ASP A 78 -19.31 -0.13 5.38
CA ASP A 78 -18.33 -0.43 6.42
C ASP A 78 -17.04 -1.04 5.84
N VAL A 79 -15.92 -0.72 6.49
CA VAL A 79 -14.58 -1.23 6.16
C VAL A 79 -13.91 -1.67 7.45
N LEU A 80 -13.53 -2.94 7.58
CA LEU A 80 -12.90 -3.39 8.82
C LEU A 80 -11.46 -2.87 8.94
N MET A 81 -10.74 -2.86 7.81
CA MET A 81 -9.35 -2.43 7.76
C MET A 81 -9.01 -1.69 6.47
N VAL A 82 -8.31 -0.57 6.60
CA VAL A 82 -7.66 0.12 5.47
C VAL A 82 -6.15 -0.04 5.61
N VAL A 83 -5.50 -0.52 4.56
CA VAL A 83 -4.05 -0.72 4.49
C VAL A 83 -3.45 0.30 3.51
N CYS A 84 -2.55 1.16 3.99
CA CYS A 84 -1.98 2.25 3.18
C CYS A 84 -0.49 2.52 3.49
N ASP A 85 0.19 3.25 2.60
CA ASP A 85 1.60 3.65 2.76
C ASP A 85 1.76 4.97 3.54
N GLY A 86 1.41 4.96 4.84
CA GLY A 86 1.71 6.08 5.75
C GLY A 86 1.27 7.49 5.27
N LEU A 87 0.28 7.56 4.36
CA LEU A 87 -0.10 8.78 3.66
C LEU A 87 -0.66 9.81 4.64
N THR A 88 -0.10 11.02 4.62
CA THR A 88 -0.49 12.10 5.55
C THR A 88 -1.97 12.45 5.38
N GLY A 89 -2.71 12.53 6.48
CA GLY A 89 -4.13 12.90 6.48
C GLY A 89 -5.10 11.82 6.02
N LEU A 90 -4.63 10.71 5.44
CA LEU A 90 -5.48 9.56 5.11
C LEU A 90 -6.06 8.88 6.37
N PRO A 91 -5.29 8.62 7.45
CA PRO A 91 -5.86 8.02 8.66
C PRO A 91 -7.01 8.83 9.26
N ASP A 92 -6.88 10.15 9.28
CA ASP A 92 -7.92 11.06 9.78
C ASP A 92 -9.16 11.03 8.88
N ALA A 93 -8.96 11.02 7.56
CA ALA A 93 -10.05 10.90 6.60
C ALA A 93 -10.78 9.55 6.72
N VAL A 94 -10.06 8.44 6.90
CA VAL A 94 -10.65 7.11 7.13
C VAL A 94 -11.50 7.12 8.40
N THR A 95 -10.94 7.62 9.50
CA THR A 95 -11.67 7.70 10.80
C THR A 95 -12.90 8.60 10.71
N THR A 96 -12.88 9.61 9.83
CA THR A 96 -14.03 10.48 9.58
C THR A 96 -15.14 9.77 8.81
N VAL A 97 -14.80 9.00 7.77
CA VAL A 97 -15.79 8.31 6.91
C VAL A 97 -16.29 7.02 7.56
N TRP A 98 -15.40 6.24 8.16
CA TRP A 98 -15.69 4.97 8.83
C TRP A 98 -15.00 4.93 10.21
N PRO A 99 -15.67 5.41 11.28
CA PRO A 99 -15.04 5.59 12.60
C PRO A 99 -14.54 4.31 13.28
N ARG A 100 -14.98 3.14 12.83
CA ARG A 100 -14.59 1.83 13.39
C ARG A 100 -13.47 1.15 12.62
N THR A 101 -13.07 1.70 11.47
CA THR A 101 -12.05 1.10 10.61
C THR A 101 -10.68 1.14 11.27
N ILE A 102 -9.97 0.03 11.20
CA ILE A 102 -8.57 -0.04 11.59
C ILE A 102 -7.71 0.48 10.44
N VAL A 103 -6.98 1.56 10.66
CA VAL A 103 -5.96 2.02 9.70
C VAL A 103 -4.65 1.31 9.99
N GLN A 104 -4.09 0.63 8.99
CA GLN A 104 -2.87 -0.13 9.09
C GLN A 104 -1.83 0.33 8.06
N THR A 105 -0.59 0.50 8.50
CA THR A 105 0.55 0.69 7.61
C THR A 105 0.84 -0.60 6.86
N CYS A 106 0.97 -0.50 5.54
CA CYS A 106 1.29 -1.64 4.70
C CYS A 106 2.72 -2.15 4.98
N ILE A 107 2.83 -3.41 5.39
CA ILE A 107 4.14 -4.03 5.68
C ILE A 107 5.03 -4.12 4.44
N VAL A 108 4.43 -4.28 3.26
CA VAL A 108 5.17 -4.32 1.98
C VAL A 108 5.80 -2.96 1.70
N HIS A 109 5.05 -1.86 1.89
CA HIS A 109 5.61 -0.51 1.75
C HIS A 109 6.63 -0.20 2.84
N LEU A 110 6.39 -0.60 4.09
CA LEU A 110 7.36 -0.43 5.18
C LEU A 110 8.69 -1.13 4.86
N LEU A 111 8.63 -2.35 4.31
CA LEU A 111 9.81 -3.10 3.87
C LEU A 111 10.51 -2.43 2.68
N ARG A 112 9.75 -2.00 1.66
CA ARG A 112 10.30 -1.26 0.50
C ARG A 112 10.98 0.04 0.94
N ASN A 113 10.36 0.79 1.85
CA ASN A 113 10.91 2.03 2.40
C ASN A 113 12.20 1.77 3.20
N SER A 114 12.30 0.62 3.88
CA SER A 114 13.53 0.22 4.57
C SER A 114 14.73 0.09 3.61
N PHE A 115 14.51 -0.47 2.41
CA PHE A 115 15.58 -0.68 1.43
C PHE A 115 16.12 0.62 0.82
N ARG A 116 15.41 1.75 0.93
CA ARG A 116 15.90 3.06 0.51
C ARG A 116 17.10 3.54 1.33
N TYR A 117 17.24 3.03 2.56
CA TYR A 117 18.32 3.38 3.48
C TYR A 117 19.45 2.35 3.50
N ALA A 118 19.25 1.18 2.88
CA ALA A 118 20.19 0.07 2.92
C ALA A 118 20.98 -0.08 1.62
N GLY A 119 22.26 -0.43 1.75
CA GLY A 119 23.06 -0.89 0.61
C GLY A 119 22.49 -2.18 0.03
N ARG A 120 22.47 -2.28 -1.31
CA ARG A 120 21.86 -3.41 -2.04
C ARG A 120 22.41 -4.77 -1.61
N GLN A 121 23.68 -4.84 -1.23
CA GLN A 121 24.34 -6.05 -0.74
C GLN A 121 23.76 -6.60 0.58
N HIS A 122 23.01 -5.78 1.34
CA HIS A 122 22.39 -6.21 2.60
C HIS A 122 20.88 -6.44 2.49
N TRP A 123 20.26 -6.17 1.33
CA TRP A 123 18.81 -6.25 1.19
C TRP A 123 18.26 -7.61 1.57
N ASP A 124 18.87 -8.70 1.10
CA ASP A 124 18.40 -10.06 1.41
C ASP A 124 18.50 -10.39 2.90
N ALA A 125 19.57 -9.95 3.56
CA ALA A 125 19.78 -10.19 4.99
C ALA A 125 18.80 -9.37 5.84
N ILE A 126 18.59 -8.09 5.49
CA ILE A 126 17.61 -7.21 6.12
C ILE A 126 16.19 -7.74 5.91
N ALA A 127 15.85 -8.19 4.70
CA ALA A 127 14.54 -8.75 4.39
C ALA A 127 14.24 -9.99 5.23
N LYS A 128 15.23 -10.88 5.38
CA LYS A 128 15.11 -12.08 6.23
C LYS A 128 14.91 -11.71 7.70
N ALA A 129 15.68 -10.76 8.23
CA ALA A 129 15.57 -10.33 9.61
C ALA A 129 14.22 -9.65 9.89
N LEU A 130 13.80 -8.70 9.05
CA LEU A 130 12.51 -8.01 9.19
C LEU A 130 11.31 -8.95 8.97
N LYS A 131 11.48 -10.02 8.17
CA LYS A 131 10.46 -11.08 8.04
C LYS A 131 10.09 -11.69 9.38
N LEU A 132 11.09 -11.99 10.22
CA LEU A 132 10.85 -12.57 11.55
C LEU A 132 9.99 -11.65 12.42
N VAL A 133 10.15 -10.33 12.28
CA VAL A 133 9.36 -9.33 13.01
C VAL A 133 7.88 -9.42 12.63
N TYR A 134 7.55 -9.28 11.34
CA TYR A 134 6.15 -9.24 10.90
C TYR A 134 5.48 -10.62 10.77
N THR A 135 6.23 -11.71 10.92
CA THR A 135 5.67 -13.07 11.01
C THR A 135 5.63 -13.61 12.45
N ALA A 136 6.05 -12.83 13.44
CA ALA A 136 6.02 -13.24 14.83
C ALA A 136 4.58 -13.54 15.29
N PRO A 137 4.37 -14.55 16.15
CA PRO A 137 3.04 -14.97 16.60
C PRO A 137 2.38 -13.98 17.56
N THR A 138 3.18 -13.14 18.22
CA THR A 138 2.71 -12.15 19.20
C THR A 138 3.50 -10.85 19.05
N GLU A 139 2.95 -9.74 19.54
CA GLU A 139 3.66 -8.45 19.56
C GLU A 139 4.95 -8.53 20.40
N ALA A 140 4.92 -9.23 21.54
CA ALA A 140 6.10 -9.43 22.38
C ALA A 140 7.23 -10.15 21.60
N ALA A 141 6.90 -11.24 20.90
CA ALA A 141 7.86 -11.93 20.04
C ALA A 141 8.33 -11.04 18.89
N ALA A 142 7.45 -10.20 18.31
CA ALA A 142 7.86 -9.24 17.29
C ALA A 142 8.89 -8.24 17.83
N LYS A 143 8.70 -7.73 19.05
CA LYS A 143 9.65 -6.82 19.72
C LYS A 143 11.00 -7.48 19.97
N GLU A 144 11.01 -8.74 20.39
CA GLU A 144 12.25 -9.52 20.54
C GLU A 144 12.98 -9.66 19.20
N ARG A 145 12.27 -10.05 18.12
CA ARG A 145 12.87 -10.11 16.77
C ARG A 145 13.36 -8.76 16.27
N PHE A 146 12.68 -7.68 16.65
CA PHE A 146 13.11 -6.34 16.29
C PHE A 146 14.36 -5.95 17.08
N ALA A 147 14.47 -6.28 18.37
CA ALA A 147 15.69 -6.09 19.14
C ALA A 147 16.90 -6.83 18.53
N GLU A 148 16.71 -8.09 18.11
CA GLU A 148 17.74 -8.85 17.37
C GLU A 148 18.17 -8.14 16.07
N PHE A 149 17.21 -7.51 15.38
CA PHE A 149 17.50 -6.67 14.21
C PHE A 149 18.31 -5.42 14.56
N LEU A 150 17.99 -4.75 15.68
CA LEU A 150 18.72 -3.58 16.17
C LEU A 150 20.18 -3.93 16.49
N ASP A 151 20.43 -5.07 17.14
CA ASP A 151 21.79 -5.52 17.46
C ASP A 151 22.64 -5.72 16.21
N SER A 152 22.03 -6.28 15.15
CA SER A 152 22.72 -6.60 13.90
C SER A 152 22.87 -5.40 12.96
N TRP A 153 21.84 -4.53 12.90
CA TRP A 153 21.71 -3.52 11.84
C TRP A 153 21.47 -2.11 12.36
N GLY A 154 21.10 -1.93 13.63
CA GLY A 154 20.64 -0.66 14.18
C GLY A 154 21.70 0.44 14.13
N ALA A 155 22.97 0.11 14.45
CA ALA A 155 24.07 1.06 14.36
C ALA A 155 24.37 1.48 12.91
N ARG A 156 24.23 0.55 11.95
CA ARG A 156 24.53 0.79 10.54
C ARG A 156 23.40 1.48 9.79
N TYR A 157 22.16 1.15 10.14
CA TYR A 157 20.93 1.62 9.48
C TYR A 157 19.93 2.20 10.50
N PRO A 158 20.31 3.24 11.25
CA PRO A 158 19.44 3.83 12.27
C PRO A 158 18.15 4.45 11.69
N ALA A 159 18.16 4.80 10.39
CA ALA A 159 16.97 5.27 9.70
C ALA A 159 15.90 4.18 9.53
N ILE A 160 16.30 2.91 9.36
CA ILE A 160 15.36 1.78 9.29
C ILE A 160 14.73 1.56 10.66
N VAL A 161 15.52 1.66 11.74
CA VAL A 161 15.00 1.54 13.11
C VAL A 161 13.92 2.57 13.37
N ARG A 162 14.22 3.85 13.13
CA ARG A 162 13.24 4.95 13.28
C ARG A 162 11.99 4.76 12.42
N LEU A 163 12.15 4.27 11.19
CA LEU A 163 11.02 4.01 10.29
C LEU A 163 10.06 2.97 10.89
N TRP A 164 10.59 1.89 11.45
CA TRP A 164 9.80 0.82 12.05
C TRP A 164 9.22 1.21 13.42
N ASP A 165 9.97 1.93 14.25
CA ASP A 165 9.46 2.45 15.53
C ASP A 165 8.27 3.39 15.31
N ASN A 166 8.38 4.33 14.36
CA ASN A 166 7.30 5.25 14.03
C ASN A 166 6.05 4.53 13.49
N ALA A 167 6.25 3.40 12.78
CA ALA A 167 5.15 2.62 12.22
C ALA A 167 4.57 1.58 13.19
N TRP A 168 5.22 1.32 14.33
CA TRP A 168 4.95 0.16 15.19
C TRP A 168 3.48 0.08 15.62
N ALA A 169 2.92 1.18 16.11
CA ALA A 169 1.54 1.26 16.58
C ALA A 169 0.51 1.07 15.44
N SER A 170 0.92 1.33 14.20
CA SER A 170 0.10 1.26 13.00
C SER A 170 0.26 -0.05 12.24
N VAL A 171 1.10 -0.98 12.72
CA VAL A 171 1.25 -2.32 12.15
C VAL A 171 0.58 -3.32 13.08
N ARG A 172 -0.48 -3.98 12.61
CA ARG A 172 -1.18 -5.01 13.38
C ARG A 172 -1.00 -6.39 12.77
N ALA A 173 -0.86 -7.38 13.63
CA ALA A 173 -1.08 -8.76 13.23
C ALA A 173 -2.58 -8.95 13.00
N VAL A 174 -2.97 -9.58 11.88
CA VAL A 174 -4.34 -10.00 11.62
C VAL A 174 -4.40 -11.50 11.91
N PRO A 175 -4.94 -11.93 13.07
CA PRO A 175 -5.03 -13.34 13.42
C PRO A 175 -5.94 -14.07 12.43
N GLY A 176 -5.59 -15.30 12.03
CA GLY A 176 -6.47 -16.17 11.25
C GLY A 176 -6.46 -15.98 9.73
N LEU A 177 -5.85 -14.91 9.20
CA LEU A 177 -5.47 -14.88 7.78
C LEU A 177 -4.28 -15.83 7.61
N ARG A 178 -4.54 -17.13 7.42
CA ARG A 178 -3.51 -18.07 6.95
C ARG A 178 -2.98 -17.48 5.66
N ARG A 179 -1.75 -16.95 5.71
CA ARG A 179 -1.02 -16.51 4.52
C ARG A 179 -0.99 -17.72 3.60
N ARG A 180 -1.81 -17.70 2.55
CA ARG A 180 -1.67 -18.68 1.48
C ARG A 180 -0.21 -18.58 1.03
N ASP A 181 0.42 -19.75 1.03
CA ASP A 181 1.76 -20.08 0.56
C ASP A 181 2.55 -18.92 -0.12
N PRO A 182 3.74 -18.53 0.37
CA PRO A 182 4.56 -17.46 -0.23
C PRO A 182 5.14 -17.80 -1.61
N ALA A 183 4.73 -18.91 -2.23
CA ALA A 183 5.07 -19.30 -3.58
C ALA A 183 4.42 -18.43 -4.69
N GLY A 184 3.64 -17.40 -4.33
CA GLY A 184 3.07 -16.43 -5.29
C GLY A 184 3.28 -14.97 -4.88
N ASP A 185 4.38 -14.39 -5.35
CA ASP A 185 4.48 -13.01 -5.85
C ASP A 185 4.06 -11.80 -4.99
N LEU A 186 3.92 -11.90 -3.67
CA LEU A 186 3.92 -10.70 -2.82
C LEU A 186 5.27 -9.94 -2.87
N LEU A 187 6.34 -10.65 -3.24
CA LEU A 187 7.69 -10.11 -3.47
C LEU A 187 8.04 -9.95 -4.97
N ASP A 188 7.20 -10.41 -5.92
CA ASP A 188 7.41 -10.21 -7.37
C ASP A 188 6.49 -9.15 -7.98
N GLN A 189 6.11 -8.14 -7.20
CA GLN A 189 5.99 -6.80 -7.76
C GLN A 189 7.38 -6.17 -7.79
N ARG A 190 8.32 -6.82 -8.49
CA ARG A 190 9.41 -6.09 -9.10
C ARG A 190 8.74 -4.98 -9.88
N HIS A 191 9.08 -3.75 -9.55
CA HIS A 191 9.15 -2.65 -10.50
C HIS A 191 10.00 -3.11 -11.70
N ARG A 192 9.47 -3.98 -12.55
CA ARG A 192 9.90 -4.19 -13.93
C ARG A 192 9.29 -3.07 -14.80
N GLU A 193 9.36 -1.85 -14.29
CA GLU A 193 9.63 -0.66 -15.08
C GLU A 193 11.15 -0.44 -15.17
N ARG A 194 11.93 -1.52 -15.31
CA ARG A 194 13.14 -1.42 -16.12
C ARG A 194 12.70 -1.55 -17.56
N GLN A 195 12.51 -0.39 -18.20
CA GLN A 195 12.77 -0.18 -19.62
C GLN A 195 12.09 -1.21 -20.53
N ARG A 196 10.76 -1.15 -20.67
CA ARG A 196 10.20 -1.45 -22.00
C ARG A 196 10.46 -0.21 -22.85
N PRO A 197 11.15 -0.31 -24.00
CA PRO A 197 11.29 0.83 -24.89
C PRO A 197 9.89 1.35 -25.21
N HIS A 198 9.68 2.66 -25.09
CA HIS A 198 8.49 3.23 -25.71
C HIS A 198 8.51 2.84 -27.20
N PRO A 199 7.38 2.34 -27.75
CA PRO A 199 7.31 2.13 -29.19
C PRO A 199 7.63 3.45 -29.89
N PRO A 200 8.39 3.43 -31.01
CA PRO A 200 8.71 4.65 -31.74
C PRO A 200 7.42 5.38 -32.13
N ARG A 201 7.46 6.72 -32.03
CA ARG A 201 6.31 7.59 -32.33
C ARG A 201 5.77 7.25 -33.73
N GLY A 202 4.50 6.87 -33.81
CA GLY A 202 3.80 6.65 -35.08
C GLY A 202 2.88 5.44 -35.16
N GLN A 203 2.95 4.50 -34.21
CA GLN A 203 1.98 3.39 -34.15
C GLN A 203 0.84 3.76 -33.20
N GLY A 204 -0.37 3.87 -33.74
CA GLY A 204 -1.60 4.07 -32.97
C GLY A 204 -1.80 2.96 -31.91
N PRO A 205 -2.76 3.14 -30.98
CA PRO A 205 -2.99 2.17 -29.92
C PRO A 205 -3.28 0.79 -30.53
N ARG A 206 -2.45 -0.19 -30.17
CA ARG A 206 -2.61 -1.57 -30.60
C ARG A 206 -3.87 -2.12 -29.93
N PRO A 207 -4.81 -2.75 -30.66
CA PRO A 207 -5.98 -3.35 -30.04
C PRO A 207 -5.54 -4.43 -29.05
N LEU A 208 -6.17 -4.42 -27.88
CA LEU A 208 -5.96 -5.45 -26.86
C LEU A 208 -6.60 -6.77 -27.33
N PRO A 209 -5.99 -7.92 -27.05
CA PRO A 209 -6.61 -9.23 -27.29
C PRO A 209 -7.86 -9.43 -26.43
#